data_AF-A0A2I2KTQ2-F1
#
_entry.id   AF-A0A2I2KTQ2-F1
#
_cell.length_a   1.000
_cell.length_b   1.000
_cell.length_c   1.000
_cell.angle_alpha   90.00
_cell.angle_beta   90.00
_cell.angle_gamma   90.00
#
_symmetry.space_group_name_H-M   'P 1'
#
loop_
_entity.id
_entity.type
_entity.pdbx_description
1 polymer ?
#
loop_
_entity_poly.entity_id
_entity_poly.type
_entity_poly.pdbx_seq_one_letter_code
_entity_poly.pdbx_strand_id
1 'polypeptide(L)'
;MRPEPDTRHRRGARRAEYSPARSPRCPPIVPADTSPGTHYPSKPGRPTVNGMSAHPDQSTPEPAAPGAPEGASAQRDQNAAAVGEADLVRTRTDVPAGVRDSGGTEVDSSPGDGGTSAGDGPEPAATSAREPGQANHDEEPHAAFRRFMATGWAPIDDALPSRDDCAPYAAKRRALLGSRFPTDALVVPSGALRVRANDTDYPFRPGSDFFWLTGCHEPDAVLVLLPNAAGEHPATLYVPGRSDRSSSAFYADRRYGELWVGPRPGVPETQAALEIECRPLTELPEMLARLAPGNTRVLRGIDPLVDRSVLRWTAGRSGDDRDQQLAQTLSELRLVKDDFEIARLDEAAAATARGFTECVAEIGHAIGLPNGERWLEGTFWRRARVDGNDVGYGSIVACGHHATTLHWVRDDGPVRPGELALLDMGVEGRSLYTADVTRTLPITGRFTDLQRQVYDVVLRAQQAGIEAVRPGASFLDPHRAAMRVIATALDDWGLLANGAQASLSEDPHAPGAGLHRRYTLHSTSHMLGLDVHDCAQARDTAYRDAALEPGMVLTVEPGLYFQPDDLTVPPELRGIGVRIEDDILVTRDGWRNMSAALPRSPEDVENWMGRHPSN
;
A
#
# COMPACT_ATOMS: atom_id res chain seq x y z
N MET A 1 -16.99 13.64 -64.58
CA MET A 1 -17.39 15.02 -64.91
C MET A 1 -17.19 15.89 -63.69
N ARG A 2 -16.41 16.96 -63.85
CA ARG A 2 -16.23 18.12 -62.96
C ARG A 2 -17.52 18.99 -62.99
N PRO A 3 -17.78 19.93 -62.05
CA PRO A 3 -16.86 21.04 -61.74
C PRO A 3 -16.77 21.55 -60.28
N GLU A 4 -15.68 22.30 -60.06
CA GLU A 4 -15.39 23.20 -58.92
C GLU A 4 -16.23 24.50 -59.01
N PRO A 5 -16.16 25.39 -58.00
CA PRO A 5 -15.12 26.44 -58.08
C PRO A 5 -14.35 26.75 -56.78
N ASP A 6 -13.13 27.27 -57.04
CA ASP A 6 -12.06 27.80 -56.22
C ASP A 6 -12.43 29.12 -55.50
N THR A 7 -11.93 29.36 -54.28
CA THR A 7 -11.09 30.55 -54.00
C THR A 7 -10.38 30.48 -52.62
N ARG A 8 -9.08 30.73 -52.71
CA ARG A 8 -7.99 30.79 -51.73
C ARG A 8 -8.16 31.83 -50.60
N HIS A 9 -7.61 31.53 -49.41
CA HIS A 9 -6.64 32.42 -48.74
C HIS A 9 -5.68 31.68 -47.78
N ARG A 10 -4.40 32.07 -47.85
CA ARG A 10 -3.22 31.52 -47.16
C ARG A 10 -2.97 32.18 -45.79
N ARG A 11 -2.42 31.40 -44.85
CA ARG A 11 -1.36 31.67 -43.83
C ARG A 11 -1.48 30.54 -42.78
N GLY A 12 -0.51 29.72 -42.38
CA GLY A 12 0.95 29.74 -42.51
C GLY A 12 1.55 29.57 -41.11
N ALA A 13 1.81 28.34 -40.63
CA ALA A 13 2.70 28.07 -39.48
C ALA A 13 3.11 26.57 -39.38
N ARG A 14 4.33 26.31 -39.88
CA ARG A 14 5.39 25.38 -39.41
C ARG A 14 5.00 24.15 -38.56
N ARG A 15 5.18 22.97 -39.17
CA ARG A 15 5.53 21.71 -38.48
C ARG A 15 7.03 21.73 -38.16
N ALA A 16 7.40 21.35 -36.94
CA ALA A 16 8.77 21.01 -36.57
C ALA A 16 8.92 19.48 -36.58
N GLU A 17 9.75 18.98 -37.48
CA GLU A 17 10.25 17.60 -37.48
C GLU A 17 11.48 17.54 -36.57
N TYR A 18 11.48 16.60 -35.62
CA TYR A 18 12.62 16.31 -34.75
C TYR A 18 13.38 15.12 -35.35
N SER A 19 14.65 15.33 -35.70
CA SER A 19 15.60 14.29 -36.12
C SER A 19 16.75 14.24 -35.11
N PRO A 20 17.26 13.06 -34.72
CA PRO A 20 18.12 12.91 -33.54
C PRO A 20 19.57 13.31 -33.83
N ALA A 21 20.13 14.14 -32.95
CA ALA A 21 21.53 14.56 -33.00
C ALA A 21 22.46 13.52 -32.34
N ARG A 22 23.63 13.37 -32.97
CA ARG A 22 24.71 12.42 -32.69
C ARG A 22 25.46 12.71 -31.39
N SER A 23 25.91 11.64 -30.74
CA SER A 23 26.85 11.59 -29.63
C SER A 23 28.24 12.16 -29.96
N PRO A 24 28.95 12.80 -29.02
CA PRO A 24 30.38 13.07 -29.13
C PRO A 24 31.21 11.89 -28.58
N ARG A 25 32.30 11.58 -29.29
CA ARG A 25 33.24 10.48 -29.02
C ARG A 25 34.24 10.85 -27.92
N CYS A 26 34.55 9.92 -27.02
CA CYS A 26 35.74 9.92 -26.16
C CYS A 26 37.03 9.63 -26.95
N PRO A 27 38.19 10.19 -26.56
CA PRO A 27 39.49 9.82 -27.11
C PRO A 27 40.09 8.55 -26.45
N PRO A 28 41.01 7.84 -27.11
CA PRO A 28 41.51 6.54 -26.67
C PRO A 28 42.72 6.65 -25.72
N ILE A 29 42.82 5.74 -24.76
CA ILE A 29 44.04 5.48 -23.98
C ILE A 29 44.61 4.13 -24.43
N VAL A 30 45.90 4.15 -24.78
CA VAL A 30 46.72 3.05 -25.31
C VAL A 30 47.34 2.24 -24.14
N PRO A 31 47.58 0.92 -24.28
CA PRO A 31 48.00 0.05 -23.19
C PRO A 31 49.51 0.06 -22.96
N ALA A 32 49.94 -0.25 -21.74
CA ALA A 32 51.32 -0.61 -21.42
C ALA A 32 51.36 -2.03 -20.83
N ASP A 33 52.14 -2.88 -21.48
CA ASP A 33 52.45 -4.25 -21.09
C ASP A 33 53.93 -4.35 -20.66
N THR A 34 54.28 -5.46 -20.02
CA THR A 34 55.59 -6.04 -19.67
C THR A 34 55.99 -6.10 -18.18
N SER A 35 55.97 -7.35 -17.68
CA SER A 35 56.57 -7.95 -16.45
C SER A 35 58.12 -8.03 -16.53
N PRO A 36 58.92 -8.80 -15.72
CA PRO A 36 58.66 -9.76 -14.60
C PRO A 36 59.70 -9.83 -13.42
N GLY A 37 59.45 -10.73 -12.43
CA GLY A 37 60.43 -11.37 -11.51
C GLY A 37 60.63 -10.68 -10.14
N THR A 38 60.78 -11.31 -8.98
CA THR A 38 61.33 -12.64 -8.61
C THR A 38 61.12 -12.96 -7.09
N HIS A 39 60.95 -14.27 -6.79
CA HIS A 39 61.41 -15.08 -5.63
C HIS A 39 60.94 -14.91 -4.14
N TYR A 40 60.14 -15.90 -3.67
CA TYR A 40 60.31 -16.91 -2.57
C TYR A 40 60.93 -16.52 -1.18
N PRO A 41 60.74 -17.29 -0.05
CA PRO A 41 60.11 -18.62 0.09
C PRO A 41 59.18 -18.86 1.32
N SER A 42 58.55 -20.04 1.27
CA SER A 42 57.86 -20.82 2.30
C SER A 42 58.79 -21.48 3.33
N LYS A 43 58.26 -21.88 4.53
CA LYS A 43 58.47 -23.18 5.22
C LYS A 43 57.81 -23.27 6.64
N PRO A 44 57.71 -24.47 7.29
CA PRO A 44 56.50 -24.97 7.97
C PRO A 44 56.68 -25.34 9.46
N GLY A 45 55.62 -25.85 10.11
CA GLY A 45 55.70 -26.60 11.39
C GLY A 45 54.42 -27.35 11.77
N ARG A 46 54.53 -28.68 11.90
CA ARG A 46 53.63 -29.67 12.57
C ARG A 46 54.42 -30.20 13.81
N PRO A 47 53.97 -31.19 14.63
CA PRO A 47 52.63 -31.55 15.16
C PRO A 47 52.68 -31.88 16.68
N THR A 48 51.54 -32.22 17.33
CA THR A 48 51.50 -33.21 18.45
C THR A 48 50.14 -33.91 18.56
N VAL A 49 50.17 -35.09 19.18
CA VAL A 49 49.26 -36.25 19.10
C VAL A 49 48.57 -36.49 20.46
N ASN A 50 47.51 -37.32 20.44
CA ASN A 50 46.89 -38.16 21.51
C ASN A 50 45.52 -37.65 22.00
N GLY A 51 44.48 -38.47 22.13
CA GLY A 51 44.33 -39.92 21.96
C GLY A 51 42.88 -40.36 22.25
N MET A 52 42.56 -41.61 21.87
CA MET A 52 41.68 -42.63 22.51
C MET A 52 40.37 -42.18 23.22
N SER A 53 39.20 -42.84 23.13
CA SER A 53 38.82 -44.21 22.73
C SER A 53 37.29 -44.42 22.93
N ALA A 54 36.71 -45.31 22.12
CA ALA A 54 35.69 -46.34 22.43
C ALA A 54 34.23 -46.00 22.89
N HIS A 55 33.29 -46.43 22.02
CA HIS A 55 31.91 -46.97 22.13
C HIS A 55 31.51 -47.83 23.38
N PRO A 56 30.30 -48.43 23.47
CA PRO A 56 28.89 -48.05 23.17
C PRO A 56 27.86 -48.56 24.25
N ASP A 57 26.55 -48.30 24.11
CA ASP A 57 25.39 -49.24 24.33
C ASP A 57 24.05 -48.47 24.32
N GLN A 58 23.09 -48.72 23.43
CA GLN A 58 22.01 -49.75 23.41
C GLN A 58 21.09 -49.78 24.65
N SER A 59 19.81 -49.41 24.47
CA SER A 59 18.64 -50.27 24.79
C SER A 59 17.29 -49.53 24.67
N THR A 60 16.35 -50.22 24.04
CA THR A 60 14.87 -50.09 24.02
C THR A 60 14.32 -51.54 24.09
N PRO A 61 13.01 -51.87 24.19
CA PRO A 61 11.79 -51.08 24.47
C PRO A 61 10.77 -51.79 25.45
N GLU A 62 9.54 -51.23 25.52
CA GLU A 62 8.21 -51.89 25.73
C GLU A 62 7.69 -52.19 27.17
N PRO A 63 6.37 -52.49 27.39
CA PRO A 63 5.12 -51.81 26.94
C PRO A 63 4.00 -51.81 28.04
N ALA A 64 2.80 -51.24 27.79
CA ALA A 64 1.45 -51.80 28.12
C ALA A 64 0.29 -50.75 28.14
N ALA A 65 -0.87 -51.19 27.65
CA ALA A 65 -2.16 -50.51 27.47
C ALA A 65 -3.13 -50.71 28.68
N PRO A 66 -4.49 -50.68 28.57
CA PRO A 66 -5.46 -49.67 28.08
C PRO A 66 -6.58 -49.35 29.14
N GLY A 67 -7.50 -48.41 28.85
CA GLY A 67 -8.77 -48.27 29.59
C GLY A 67 -9.73 -47.18 29.05
N ALA A 68 -10.93 -47.58 28.62
CA ALA A 68 -12.12 -46.75 28.32
C ALA A 68 -13.11 -46.77 29.52
N PRO A 69 -14.36 -46.22 29.52
CA PRO A 69 -15.08 -45.40 28.53
C PRO A 69 -15.93 -44.22 29.12
N GLU A 70 -16.70 -43.56 28.23
CA GLU A 70 -18.02 -42.89 28.40
C GLU A 70 -18.20 -41.54 29.16
N GLY A 71 -18.89 -40.59 28.49
CA GLY A 71 -19.53 -39.42 29.11
C GLY A 71 -20.00 -38.37 28.10
N ALA A 72 -21.28 -38.43 27.71
CA ALA A 72 -21.95 -37.43 26.86
C ALA A 72 -22.31 -36.14 27.62
N SER A 73 -22.18 -34.97 27.00
CA SER A 73 -23.28 -33.97 26.84
C SER A 73 -22.82 -32.63 26.25
N ALA A 74 -23.77 -32.01 25.56
CA ALA A 74 -23.76 -30.79 24.76
C ALA A 74 -23.07 -29.54 25.34
N GLN A 75 -22.49 -28.69 24.48
CA GLN A 75 -23.03 -27.36 24.14
C GLN A 75 -22.09 -26.53 23.24
N ARG A 76 -22.68 -26.07 22.13
CA ARG A 76 -22.61 -24.73 21.51
C ARG A 76 -21.24 -24.18 21.06
N ASP A 77 -21.19 -24.06 19.73
CA ASP A 77 -20.43 -23.14 18.88
C ASP A 77 -20.06 -21.79 19.51
N GLN A 78 -18.75 -21.52 19.57
CA GLN A 78 -18.16 -20.17 19.49
C GLN A 78 -16.80 -20.29 18.79
N ASN A 79 -16.77 -20.04 17.47
CA ASN A 79 -15.54 -19.66 16.76
C ASN A 79 -15.67 -18.18 16.38
N ALA A 80 -15.18 -17.31 17.25
CA ALA A 80 -14.90 -15.91 16.94
C ALA A 80 -13.38 -15.76 16.81
N ALA A 81 -12.92 -15.49 15.59
CA ALA A 81 -11.53 -15.14 15.33
C ALA A 81 -11.22 -13.78 15.95
N ALA A 82 -10.16 -13.75 16.76
CA ALA A 82 -9.72 -12.62 17.53
C ALA A 82 -9.09 -11.53 16.63
N VAL A 83 -9.64 -10.32 16.72
CA VAL A 83 -8.95 -9.07 16.40
C VAL A 83 -8.41 -8.56 17.74
N GLY A 84 -7.09 -8.58 17.92
CA GLY A 84 -6.44 -8.14 19.16
C GLY A 84 -6.26 -6.63 19.18
N GLU A 85 -7.03 -5.95 20.03
CA GLU A 85 -6.71 -4.60 20.53
C GLU A 85 -5.60 -4.70 21.58
N ALA A 86 -4.52 -3.94 21.38
CA ALA A 86 -3.44 -3.80 22.37
C ALA A 86 -3.76 -2.63 23.31
N ASP A 87 -4.16 -2.97 24.54
CA ASP A 87 -4.36 -2.00 25.62
C ASP A 87 -3.04 -1.79 26.39
N LEU A 88 -2.53 -0.55 26.37
CA LEU A 88 -1.26 -0.15 26.99
C LEU A 88 -1.43 -0.01 28.52
N VAL A 89 -0.83 -0.95 29.25
CA VAL A 89 -0.65 -0.87 30.70
C VAL A 89 0.30 0.26 31.06
N ARG A 90 -0.23 1.29 31.76
CA ARG A 90 0.54 2.34 32.41
C ARG A 90 1.31 1.77 33.61
N THR A 91 2.64 1.67 33.49
CA THR A 91 3.52 1.47 34.65
C THR A 91 3.81 2.81 35.33
N ARG A 92 3.33 2.96 36.57
CA ARG A 92 3.77 3.99 37.52
C ARG A 92 5.20 3.68 37.96
N THR A 93 6.08 4.67 37.90
CA THR A 93 7.36 4.68 38.60
C THR A 93 7.35 5.79 39.64
N ASP A 94 7.35 5.39 40.90
CA ASP A 94 7.60 6.22 42.08
C ASP A 94 9.10 6.54 42.18
N VAL A 95 9.45 7.81 42.45
CA VAL A 95 10.75 8.21 43.05
C VAL A 95 10.48 9.35 44.05
N PRO A 96 11.07 9.34 45.26
CA PRO A 96 10.55 10.06 46.42
C PRO A 96 11.12 11.47 46.64
N ALA A 97 10.43 12.22 47.49
CA ALA A 97 10.78 13.56 47.95
C ALA A 97 11.70 13.57 49.18
N GLY A 98 12.52 14.63 49.27
CA GLY A 98 13.29 15.06 50.45
C GLY A 98 14.73 15.45 50.06
N VAL A 99 15.40 16.49 50.55
CA VAL A 99 15.19 17.49 51.61
C VAL A 99 16.13 18.69 51.30
N ARG A 100 15.68 19.89 51.71
CA ARG A 100 16.36 21.18 52.00
C ARG A 100 17.90 21.21 52.05
N ASP A 101 18.53 22.30 51.58
CA ASP A 101 18.96 23.44 52.43
C ASP A 101 19.77 24.52 51.66
N SER A 102 19.67 25.75 52.18
CA SER A 102 20.61 26.89 52.24
C SER A 102 21.20 27.61 50.99
N GLY A 103 20.93 28.92 50.93
CA GLY A 103 21.98 29.93 51.16
C GLY A 103 22.24 30.99 50.08
N GLY A 104 22.07 32.28 50.45
CA GLY A 104 22.81 33.44 49.91
C GLY A 104 21.94 34.51 49.21
N THR A 105 21.55 35.61 49.89
CA THR A 105 22.19 36.96 49.98
C THR A 105 22.08 37.79 48.69
N GLU A 106 21.74 39.08 48.60
CA GLU A 106 21.42 40.27 49.45
C GLU A 106 20.83 41.33 48.47
N VAL A 107 19.75 42.08 48.76
CA VAL A 107 19.68 43.50 49.24
C VAL A 107 20.75 44.42 48.60
N ASP A 108 20.48 45.53 47.91
CA ASP A 108 19.90 46.78 48.40
C ASP A 108 19.74 47.86 47.28
N SER A 109 18.81 48.80 47.50
CA SER A 109 18.91 50.27 47.32
C SER A 109 17.70 50.97 46.68
N SER A 110 17.01 51.75 47.52
CA SER A 110 15.95 52.76 47.22
C SER A 110 16.59 54.17 47.09
N PRO A 111 15.86 55.33 47.07
CA PRO A 111 14.49 55.68 46.62
C PRO A 111 14.46 56.90 45.66
N GLY A 112 13.30 57.24 45.08
CA GLY A 112 13.15 58.50 44.31
C GLY A 112 11.74 58.82 43.81
N ASP A 113 10.93 59.40 44.72
CA ASP A 113 9.92 60.46 44.57
C ASP A 113 8.83 60.46 43.45
N GLY A 114 7.57 60.35 43.92
CA GLY A 114 6.52 61.37 43.70
C GLY A 114 5.95 61.63 42.30
N GLY A 115 4.76 61.09 42.02
CA GLY A 115 3.89 61.59 40.95
C GLY A 115 2.65 60.75 40.69
N THR A 116 1.56 61.01 41.43
CA THR A 116 0.24 60.43 41.22
C THR A 116 -0.49 61.10 40.05
N SER A 117 -0.87 60.34 39.03
CA SER A 117 -2.05 60.66 38.21
C SER A 117 -2.77 59.38 37.76
N ALA A 118 -4.09 59.46 37.79
CA ALA A 118 -5.05 58.38 37.76
C ALA A 118 -5.02 57.48 36.50
N GLY A 119 -5.13 56.18 36.74
CA GLY A 119 -6.14 55.28 36.17
C GLY A 119 -6.34 55.28 34.66
N ASP A 120 -5.75 54.28 34.00
CA ASP A 120 -6.49 53.37 33.11
C ASP A 120 -5.76 52.02 33.16
N GLY A 121 -6.39 51.02 33.78
CA GLY A 121 -5.90 49.65 33.73
C GLY A 121 -6.15 49.09 32.33
N PRO A 122 -5.23 48.30 31.75
CA PRO A 122 -5.51 47.65 30.49
C PRO A 122 -6.67 46.67 30.71
N GLU A 123 -7.74 46.82 29.91
CA GLU A 123 -8.76 45.81 29.75
C GLU A 123 -8.08 44.44 29.53
N PRO A 124 -8.60 43.35 30.13
CA PRO A 124 -8.09 42.04 29.81
C PRO A 124 -8.28 41.81 28.32
N ALA A 125 -7.17 41.69 27.58
CA ALA A 125 -7.17 41.33 26.18
C ALA A 125 -8.03 40.07 26.02
N ALA A 126 -9.19 40.24 25.38
CA ALA A 126 -10.01 39.12 24.96
C ALA A 126 -9.08 38.22 24.12
N THR A 127 -8.77 37.04 24.63
CA THR A 127 -8.10 36.01 23.86
C THR A 127 -9.03 35.66 22.71
N SER A 128 -8.82 36.29 21.55
CA SER A 128 -9.40 35.88 20.29
C SER A 128 -9.08 34.39 20.14
N ALA A 129 -10.10 33.58 19.91
CA ALA A 129 -9.87 32.19 19.56
C ALA A 129 -8.98 32.18 18.30
N ARG A 130 -7.78 31.59 18.42
CA ARG A 130 -6.83 31.48 17.31
C ARG A 130 -7.53 30.83 16.11
N GLU A 131 -7.28 31.35 14.92
CA GLU A 131 -7.84 30.77 13.70
C GLU A 131 -7.26 29.35 13.50
N PRO A 132 -8.06 28.40 12.95
CA PRO A 132 -7.57 27.07 12.62
C PRO A 132 -6.30 27.14 11.75
N GLY A 133 -5.31 26.30 12.05
CA GLY A 133 -4.07 26.20 11.27
C GLY A 133 -2.87 27.02 11.79
N GLN A 134 -3.03 27.81 12.85
CA GLN A 134 -1.93 28.55 13.51
C GLN A 134 -1.22 27.72 14.58
N ALA A 135 0.10 27.87 14.71
CA ALA A 135 0.91 27.19 15.72
C ALA A 135 0.88 27.92 17.08
N ASN A 136 1.23 27.20 18.14
CA ASN A 136 1.18 27.74 19.50
C ASN A 136 2.08 28.96 19.75
N HIS A 137 3.13 29.11 18.95
CA HIS A 137 4.10 30.21 19.00
C HIS A 137 3.83 31.32 17.98
N ASP A 138 2.73 31.25 17.21
CA ASP A 138 2.40 32.33 16.27
C ASP A 138 1.90 33.56 17.02
N GLU A 139 2.55 34.70 16.75
CA GLU A 139 2.12 36.02 17.20
C GLU A 139 1.06 36.58 16.25
N GLU A 140 0.03 37.24 16.79
CA GLU A 140 -0.98 37.87 15.93
C GLU A 140 -0.35 39.06 15.17
N PRO A 141 -0.33 39.03 13.83
CA PRO A 141 0.35 40.07 13.07
C PRO A 141 -0.38 41.41 13.17
N HIS A 142 0.39 42.49 13.31
CA HIS A 142 -0.11 43.86 13.31
C HIS A 142 -0.99 44.14 12.08
N ALA A 143 -2.05 44.94 12.24
CA ALA A 143 -3.04 45.20 11.19
C ALA A 143 -2.43 45.78 9.89
N ALA A 144 -1.33 46.53 9.98
CA ALA A 144 -0.60 47.02 8.82
C ALA A 144 0.03 45.88 7.99
N PHE A 145 0.55 44.85 8.65
CA PHE A 145 1.09 43.67 7.99
C PHE A 145 -0.02 42.88 7.29
N ARG A 146 -1.17 42.66 7.96
CA ARG A 146 -2.32 41.97 7.35
C ARG A 146 -2.79 42.66 6.06
N ARG A 147 -2.90 44.00 6.07
CA ARG A 147 -3.24 44.77 4.87
C ARG A 147 -2.17 44.67 3.78
N PHE A 148 -0.90 44.70 4.16
CA PHE A 148 0.19 44.52 3.22
C PHE A 148 0.12 43.15 2.53
N MET A 149 -0.07 42.08 3.31
CA MET A 149 -0.21 40.71 2.81
C MET A 149 -1.45 40.50 1.94
N ALA A 150 -2.52 41.26 2.13
CA ALA A 150 -3.77 41.12 1.39
C ALA A 150 -3.80 41.81 0.01
N THR A 151 -2.74 42.52 -0.39
CA THR A 151 -2.75 43.39 -1.60
C THR A 151 -1.57 43.15 -2.53
N GLY A 152 -1.70 43.57 -3.79
CA GLY A 152 -0.60 43.49 -4.78
C GLY A 152 -0.42 42.14 -5.46
N TRP A 153 -1.29 41.17 -5.22
CA TRP A 153 -1.32 39.89 -5.93
C TRP A 153 -1.90 40.05 -7.34
N ALA A 154 -1.32 39.36 -8.32
CA ALA A 154 -1.94 39.21 -9.64
C ALA A 154 -3.29 38.47 -9.52
N PRO A 155 -4.24 38.70 -10.44
CA PRO A 155 -5.47 37.92 -10.52
C PRO A 155 -5.18 36.42 -10.57
N ILE A 156 -6.08 35.64 -9.99
CA ILE A 156 -6.02 34.18 -10.11
C ILE A 156 -6.42 33.81 -11.54
N ASP A 157 -5.79 32.77 -12.09
CA ASP A 157 -6.22 32.21 -13.36
C ASP A 157 -7.52 31.43 -13.14
N ASP A 158 -8.61 31.95 -13.71
CA ASP A 158 -9.96 31.38 -13.65
C ASP A 158 -10.23 30.38 -14.79
N ALA A 159 -9.18 30.00 -15.55
CA ALA A 159 -9.30 28.96 -16.57
C ALA A 159 -9.71 27.62 -15.92
N LEU A 160 -10.85 27.09 -16.36
CA LEU A 160 -11.34 25.81 -15.89
C LEU A 160 -10.53 24.66 -16.51
N PRO A 161 -10.22 23.60 -15.75
CA PRO A 161 -9.55 22.42 -16.28
C PRO A 161 -10.43 21.68 -17.29
N SER A 162 -9.81 20.87 -18.13
CA SER A 162 -10.52 19.86 -18.90
C SER A 162 -11.11 18.81 -17.97
N ARG A 163 -12.20 18.17 -18.41
CA ARG A 163 -12.77 17.02 -17.72
C ARG A 163 -11.77 15.88 -17.57
N ASP A 164 -11.77 15.24 -16.41
CA ASP A 164 -11.00 14.03 -16.11
C ASP A 164 -11.61 12.79 -16.77
N ASP A 165 -10.75 11.87 -17.22
CA ASP A 165 -11.17 10.64 -17.89
C ASP A 165 -12.02 9.71 -17.00
N CYS A 166 -11.87 9.81 -15.67
CA CYS A 166 -12.62 9.00 -14.71
C CYS A 166 -14.06 9.49 -14.48
N ALA A 167 -14.36 10.77 -14.77
CA ALA A 167 -15.65 11.41 -14.49
C ALA A 167 -16.88 10.62 -15.00
N PRO A 168 -16.94 10.18 -16.28
CA PRO A 168 -18.08 9.42 -16.79
C PRO A 168 -18.22 8.02 -16.16
N TYR A 169 -17.13 7.41 -15.67
CA TYR A 169 -17.16 6.12 -14.98
C TYR A 169 -17.65 6.31 -13.53
N ALA A 170 -17.10 7.29 -12.83
CA ALA A 170 -17.53 7.70 -11.50
C ALA A 170 -19.04 8.02 -11.45
N ALA A 171 -19.59 8.68 -12.47
CA ALA A 171 -21.03 8.94 -12.58
C ALA A 171 -21.87 7.65 -12.61
N LYS A 172 -21.46 6.65 -13.39
CA LYS A 172 -22.14 5.34 -13.46
C LYS A 172 -22.06 4.59 -12.13
N ARG A 173 -20.92 4.65 -11.46
CA ARG A 173 -20.67 4.02 -10.15
C ARG A 173 -21.53 4.64 -9.05
N ARG A 174 -21.66 5.97 -9.02
CA ARG A 174 -22.59 6.68 -8.12
C ARG A 174 -24.05 6.27 -8.37
N ALA A 175 -24.47 6.18 -9.63
CA ALA A 175 -25.82 5.72 -9.97
C ALA A 175 -26.06 4.26 -9.54
N LEU A 176 -25.07 3.39 -9.73
CA LEU A 176 -25.13 1.99 -9.29
C LEU A 176 -25.24 1.89 -7.77
N LEU A 177 -24.42 2.62 -7.02
CA LEU A 177 -24.50 2.68 -5.57
C LEU A 177 -25.88 3.18 -5.10
N GLY A 178 -26.37 4.26 -5.69
CA GLY A 178 -27.70 4.81 -5.39
C GLY A 178 -28.81 3.77 -5.59
N SER A 179 -28.75 2.97 -6.66
CA SER A 179 -29.72 1.90 -6.91
C SER A 179 -29.77 0.81 -5.84
N ARG A 180 -28.68 0.62 -5.06
CA ARG A 180 -28.64 -0.34 -3.93
C ARG A 180 -29.32 0.21 -2.69
N PHE A 181 -29.44 1.53 -2.58
CA PHE A 181 -29.99 2.23 -1.43
C PHE A 181 -31.01 3.30 -1.86
N PRO A 182 -32.12 2.91 -2.52
CA PRO A 182 -33.03 3.83 -3.21
C PRO A 182 -33.65 4.91 -2.31
N THR A 183 -33.73 4.67 -1.00
CA THR A 183 -34.38 5.54 -0.03
C THR A 183 -33.43 6.28 0.90
N ASP A 184 -32.14 5.94 0.85
CA ASP A 184 -31.19 6.38 1.87
C ASP A 184 -30.25 7.45 1.30
N ALA A 185 -29.99 8.47 2.12
CA ALA A 185 -28.88 9.39 1.90
C ALA A 185 -27.55 8.67 2.17
N LEU A 186 -26.56 8.88 1.31
CA LEU A 186 -25.25 8.25 1.40
C LEU A 186 -24.18 9.32 1.58
N VAL A 187 -23.34 9.18 2.61
CA VAL A 187 -22.27 10.11 2.93
C VAL A 187 -20.94 9.37 2.88
N VAL A 188 -20.05 9.80 1.99
CA VAL A 188 -18.75 9.17 1.76
C VAL A 188 -17.67 10.26 1.86
N PRO A 189 -16.88 10.32 2.95
CA PRO A 189 -15.80 11.29 3.10
C PRO A 189 -14.49 10.83 2.45
N SER A 190 -13.65 11.78 2.03
CA SER A 190 -12.30 11.51 1.50
C SER A 190 -11.27 11.23 2.59
N GLY A 191 -11.50 11.75 3.80
CA GLY A 191 -10.59 11.67 4.93
C GLY A 191 -9.71 12.91 5.09
N ALA A 192 -9.01 13.00 6.22
CA ALA A 192 -8.17 14.15 6.58
C ALA A 192 -6.68 13.80 6.55
N LEU A 193 -5.81 14.81 6.44
CA LEU A 193 -4.35 14.60 6.52
C LEU A 193 -3.98 13.90 7.84
N ARG A 194 -3.04 12.95 7.76
CA ARG A 194 -2.53 12.20 8.91
C ARG A 194 -1.17 12.71 9.31
N VAL A 195 -1.01 13.05 10.57
CA VAL A 195 0.26 13.54 11.12
C VAL A 195 1.32 12.43 11.07
N ARG A 196 2.49 12.75 10.51
CA ARG A 196 3.71 11.93 10.56
C ARG A 196 4.51 12.20 11.82
N ALA A 197 4.85 13.46 12.05
CA ALA A 197 5.55 13.90 13.25
C ALA A 197 5.30 15.38 13.50
N ASN A 198 4.74 15.72 14.67
CA ASN A 198 4.42 17.09 15.07
C ASN A 198 3.58 17.84 14.01
N ASP A 199 4.16 18.84 13.34
CA ASP A 199 3.53 19.71 12.34
C ASP A 199 3.72 19.21 10.89
N THR A 200 4.24 18.00 10.71
CA THR A 200 4.39 17.37 9.39
C THR A 200 3.37 16.27 9.20
N ASP A 201 2.66 16.30 8.07
CA ASP A 201 1.71 15.27 7.65
C ASP A 201 2.38 14.26 6.68
N TYR A 202 1.84 13.05 6.63
CA TYR A 202 2.11 12.12 5.52
C TYR A 202 1.50 12.67 4.21
N PRO A 203 2.03 12.27 3.04
CA PRO A 203 1.36 12.52 1.77
C PRO A 203 -0.09 12.06 1.84
N PHE A 204 -1.01 12.93 1.43
CA PHE A 204 -2.43 12.61 1.48
C PHE A 204 -2.80 11.59 0.42
N ARG A 205 -3.60 10.60 0.84
CA ARG A 205 -4.24 9.64 -0.04
C ARG A 205 -5.73 9.55 0.37
N PRO A 206 -6.68 9.89 -0.52
CA PRO A 206 -8.09 9.80 -0.19
C PRO A 206 -8.51 8.35 0.06
N GLY A 207 -9.60 8.17 0.82
CA GLY A 207 -10.24 6.87 0.97
C GLY A 207 -10.64 6.28 -0.38
N SER A 208 -10.34 4.99 -0.58
CA SER A 208 -10.48 4.33 -1.88
C SER A 208 -11.91 4.34 -2.41
N ASP A 209 -12.92 4.16 -1.55
CA ASP A 209 -14.33 4.23 -1.96
C ASP A 209 -14.77 5.64 -2.38
N PHE A 210 -14.30 6.67 -1.67
CA PHE A 210 -14.54 8.06 -2.05
C PHE A 210 -13.92 8.36 -3.42
N PHE A 211 -12.66 7.96 -3.61
CA PHE A 211 -11.96 8.15 -4.87
C PHE A 211 -12.67 7.39 -6.01
N TRP A 212 -13.07 6.15 -5.79
CA TRP A 212 -13.78 5.33 -6.78
C TRP A 212 -15.08 5.98 -7.29
N LEU A 213 -15.77 6.70 -6.41
CA LEU A 213 -17.01 7.42 -6.71
C LEU A 213 -16.82 8.82 -7.28
N THR A 214 -15.63 9.42 -7.18
CA THR A 214 -15.44 10.85 -7.48
C THR A 214 -14.27 11.14 -8.42
N GLY A 215 -13.15 10.44 -8.28
CA GLY A 215 -11.85 10.83 -8.86
C GLY A 215 -11.14 11.94 -8.09
N CYS A 216 -11.70 12.42 -6.97
CA CYS A 216 -11.18 13.57 -6.25
C CYS A 216 -10.03 13.20 -5.31
N HIS A 217 -8.96 13.99 -5.33
CA HIS A 217 -7.78 13.84 -4.48
C HIS A 217 -7.77 14.77 -3.26
N GLU A 218 -8.77 15.64 -3.10
CA GLU A 218 -8.74 16.66 -2.05
C GLU A 218 -9.04 16.07 -0.66
N PRO A 219 -8.24 16.45 0.38
CA PRO A 219 -8.56 16.12 1.76
C PRO A 219 -9.81 16.88 2.23
N ASP A 220 -10.45 16.31 3.26
CA ASP A 220 -11.61 16.85 3.97
C ASP A 220 -12.86 17.01 3.09
N ALA A 221 -12.81 16.50 1.86
CA ALA A 221 -13.93 16.53 0.93
C ALA A 221 -14.97 15.46 1.30
N VAL A 222 -16.24 15.74 1.03
CA VAL A 222 -17.34 14.83 1.36
C VAL A 222 -18.32 14.74 0.21
N LEU A 223 -18.52 13.52 -0.29
CA LEU A 223 -19.56 13.20 -1.26
C LEU A 223 -20.86 12.91 -0.51
N VAL A 224 -21.93 13.60 -0.88
CA VAL A 224 -23.29 13.35 -0.39
C VAL A 224 -24.18 12.98 -1.57
N LEU A 225 -24.84 11.83 -1.49
CA LEU A 225 -25.85 11.40 -2.44
C LEU A 225 -27.22 11.44 -1.77
N LEU A 226 -28.14 12.24 -2.30
CA LEU A 226 -29.49 12.35 -1.76
C LEU A 226 -30.49 11.65 -2.68
N PRO A 227 -31.30 10.70 -2.19
CA PRO A 227 -32.34 10.09 -3.00
C PRO A 227 -33.42 11.12 -3.33
N ASN A 228 -33.91 11.12 -4.57
CA ASN A 228 -35.04 11.94 -5.00
C ASN A 228 -36.29 11.10 -5.30
N ALA A 229 -37.43 11.76 -5.53
CA ALA A 229 -38.71 11.08 -5.81
C ALA A 229 -38.71 10.27 -7.12
N ALA A 230 -37.77 10.53 -8.03
CA ALA A 230 -37.57 9.76 -9.26
C ALA A 230 -36.73 8.49 -9.05
N GLY A 231 -36.24 8.24 -7.83
CA GLY A 231 -35.35 7.12 -7.51
C GLY A 231 -33.91 7.34 -7.97
N GLU A 232 -33.54 8.57 -8.30
CA GLU A 232 -32.16 8.96 -8.61
C GLU A 232 -31.45 9.44 -7.35
N HIS A 233 -30.12 9.47 -7.41
CA HIS A 233 -29.26 9.99 -6.34
C HIS A 233 -28.40 11.15 -6.85
N PRO A 234 -28.95 12.37 -6.98
CA PRO A 234 -28.15 13.57 -7.17
C PRO A 234 -26.95 13.60 -6.20
N ALA A 235 -25.77 13.80 -6.78
CA ALA A 235 -24.51 13.80 -6.06
C ALA A 235 -24.02 15.24 -5.90
N THR A 236 -23.73 15.63 -4.67
CA THR A 236 -23.08 16.89 -4.34
C THR A 236 -21.75 16.60 -3.65
N LEU A 237 -20.67 17.17 -4.16
CA LEU A 237 -19.34 17.04 -3.60
C LEU A 237 -18.96 18.33 -2.85
N TYR A 238 -18.82 18.24 -1.53
CA TYR A 238 -18.35 19.35 -0.71
C TYR A 238 -16.83 19.35 -0.73
N VAL A 239 -16.23 20.42 -1.24
CA VAL A 239 -14.77 20.58 -1.35
C VAL A 239 -14.31 21.90 -0.72
N PRO A 240 -13.08 21.95 -0.20
CA PRO A 240 -12.48 23.22 0.21
C PRO A 240 -12.41 24.19 -0.97
N GLY A 241 -12.64 25.48 -0.69
CA GLY A 241 -12.41 26.54 -1.66
C GLY A 241 -10.92 26.86 -1.83
N ARG A 242 -10.60 27.64 -2.86
CA ARG A 242 -9.29 28.30 -2.95
C ARG A 242 -9.08 29.20 -1.74
N SER A 243 -7.82 29.38 -1.35
CA SER A 243 -7.49 30.38 -0.33
C SER A 243 -7.78 31.78 -0.88
N ASP A 244 -8.59 32.55 -0.14
CA ASP A 244 -8.77 33.98 -0.43
C ASP A 244 -7.48 34.73 -0.07
N ARG A 245 -6.78 35.26 -1.08
CA ARG A 245 -5.55 36.05 -0.90
C ARG A 245 -5.74 37.33 -0.08
N SER A 246 -6.98 37.77 0.13
CA SER A 246 -7.30 38.89 1.02
C SER A 246 -7.50 38.49 2.49
N SER A 247 -7.57 37.18 2.77
CA SER A 247 -7.74 36.60 4.11
C SER A 247 -6.41 36.17 4.74
N SER A 248 -6.34 36.17 6.08
CA SER A 248 -5.21 35.60 6.84
C SER A 248 -4.99 34.12 6.54
N ALA A 249 -6.06 33.36 6.26
CA ALA A 249 -5.97 31.94 5.96
C ALA A 249 -4.97 31.63 4.83
N PHE A 250 -4.84 32.50 3.82
CA PHE A 250 -3.89 32.33 2.71
C PHE A 250 -2.43 32.18 3.16
N TYR A 251 -2.01 32.93 4.19
CA TYR A 251 -0.60 32.99 4.63
C TYR A 251 -0.37 32.60 6.10
N ALA A 252 -1.42 32.41 6.90
CA ALA A 252 -1.30 32.05 8.31
C ALA A 252 -1.73 30.59 8.58
N ASP A 253 -2.53 29.99 7.71
CA ASP A 253 -2.87 28.58 7.81
C ASP A 253 -1.74 27.74 7.20
N ARG A 254 -0.96 27.08 8.05
CA ARG A 254 0.17 26.24 7.62
C ARG A 254 -0.26 24.93 6.96
N ARG A 255 -1.51 24.53 7.18
CA ARG A 255 -2.05 23.24 6.74
C ARG A 255 -2.79 23.37 5.42
N TYR A 256 -3.50 24.47 5.18
CA TYR A 256 -4.31 24.66 3.97
C TYR A 256 -4.10 25.99 3.24
N GLY A 257 -3.34 26.92 3.82
CA GLY A 257 -3.06 28.21 3.17
C GLY A 257 -2.19 28.04 1.93
N GLU A 258 -2.66 28.56 0.79
CA GLU A 258 -1.97 28.34 -0.50
C GLU A 258 -0.56 28.93 -0.56
N LEU A 259 -0.20 29.88 0.31
CA LEU A 259 1.18 30.36 0.43
C LEU A 259 2.12 29.31 1.04
N TRP A 260 1.60 28.42 1.88
CA TRP A 260 2.36 27.35 2.54
C TRP A 260 2.39 26.06 1.72
N VAL A 261 1.23 25.61 1.26
CA VAL A 261 1.07 24.26 0.69
C VAL A 261 0.85 24.25 -0.83
N GLY A 262 0.82 25.44 -1.44
CA GLY A 262 0.58 25.61 -2.87
C GLY A 262 -0.91 25.74 -3.22
N PRO A 263 -1.21 26.12 -4.48
CA PRO A 263 -2.57 26.30 -4.95
C PRO A 263 -3.34 24.97 -5.00
N ARG A 264 -4.63 25.02 -4.71
CA ARG A 264 -5.53 23.87 -4.83
C ARG A 264 -6.68 24.17 -5.81
N PRO A 265 -7.28 23.15 -6.44
CA PRO A 265 -8.52 23.30 -7.17
C PRO A 265 -9.61 23.86 -6.24
N GLY A 266 -10.34 24.88 -6.69
CA GLY A 266 -11.52 25.36 -6.00
C GLY A 266 -12.77 24.60 -6.41
N VAL A 267 -13.91 25.09 -5.94
CA VAL A 267 -15.24 24.55 -6.28
C VAL A 267 -15.48 24.54 -7.80
N PRO A 268 -15.24 25.63 -8.57
CA PRO A 268 -15.49 25.64 -10.01
C PRO A 268 -14.58 24.69 -10.79
N GLU A 269 -13.29 24.63 -10.42
CA GLU A 269 -12.31 23.77 -11.10
C GLU A 269 -12.61 22.29 -10.85
N THR A 270 -12.93 21.94 -9.61
CA THR A 270 -13.32 20.57 -9.25
C THR A 270 -14.59 20.14 -9.97
N GLN A 271 -15.60 21.02 -10.02
CA GLN A 271 -16.84 20.74 -10.75
C GLN A 271 -16.60 20.53 -12.24
N ALA A 272 -15.74 21.36 -12.86
CA ALA A 272 -15.40 21.24 -14.28
C ALA A 272 -14.63 19.94 -14.58
N ALA A 273 -13.68 19.56 -13.73
CA ALA A 273 -12.87 18.35 -13.90
C ALA A 273 -13.72 17.08 -13.70
N LEU A 274 -14.53 17.01 -12.64
CA LEU A 274 -15.18 15.77 -12.22
C LEU A 274 -16.62 15.61 -12.75
N GLU A 275 -17.22 16.66 -13.32
CA GLU A 275 -18.64 16.70 -13.72
C GLU A 275 -19.59 16.30 -12.57
N ILE A 276 -19.31 16.79 -11.36
CA ILE A 276 -20.14 16.62 -10.15
C ILE A 276 -20.53 18.01 -9.66
N GLU A 277 -21.77 18.20 -9.19
CA GLU A 277 -22.13 19.44 -8.50
C GLU A 277 -21.21 19.62 -7.30
N CYS A 278 -20.42 20.70 -7.26
CA CYS A 278 -19.54 20.98 -6.13
C CYS A 278 -20.06 22.14 -5.30
N ARG A 279 -19.87 22.06 -3.98
CA ARG A 279 -20.19 23.14 -3.03
C ARG A 279 -19.05 23.41 -2.07
N PRO A 280 -18.93 24.63 -1.53
CA PRO A 280 -17.94 24.94 -0.52
C PRO A 280 -18.09 24.06 0.73
N LEU A 281 -16.97 23.58 1.26
CA LEU A 281 -16.93 22.77 2.48
C LEU A 281 -17.59 23.45 3.69
N THR A 282 -17.63 24.79 3.71
CA THR A 282 -18.31 25.59 4.73
C THR A 282 -19.82 25.36 4.79
N GLU A 283 -20.45 24.86 3.73
CA GLU A 283 -21.87 24.50 3.69
C GLU A 283 -22.14 23.08 4.22
N LEU A 284 -21.11 22.24 4.38
CA LEU A 284 -21.26 20.84 4.78
C LEU A 284 -21.93 20.67 6.16
N PRO A 285 -21.59 21.44 7.22
CA PRO A 285 -22.22 21.24 8.54
C PRO A 285 -23.74 21.38 8.50
N GLU A 286 -24.27 22.36 7.75
CA GLU A 286 -25.71 22.54 7.58
C GLU A 286 -26.34 21.38 6.78
N MET A 287 -25.64 20.87 5.76
CA MET A 287 -26.10 19.68 5.04
C MET A 287 -26.18 18.46 5.96
N LEU A 288 -25.10 18.13 6.68
CA LEU A 288 -25.07 16.96 7.56
C LEU A 288 -26.11 17.05 8.69
N ALA A 289 -26.33 18.24 9.25
CA ALA A 289 -27.33 18.46 10.30
C ALA A 289 -28.78 18.21 9.84
N ARG A 290 -29.05 18.26 8.53
CA ARG A 290 -30.38 17.96 7.95
C ARG A 290 -30.61 16.47 7.72
N LEU A 291 -29.58 15.63 7.84
CA LEU A 291 -29.69 14.19 7.60
C LEU A 291 -30.30 13.48 8.81
N ALA A 292 -31.32 12.66 8.58
CA ALA A 292 -31.93 11.87 9.63
C ALA A 292 -31.21 10.50 9.75
N PRO A 293 -30.86 10.05 10.97
CA PRO A 293 -30.13 8.78 11.14
C PRO A 293 -30.84 7.57 10.54
N GLY A 294 -32.19 7.54 10.61
CA GLY A 294 -32.99 6.41 10.14
C GLY A 294 -33.00 6.19 8.63
N ASN A 295 -32.60 7.19 7.84
CA ASN A 295 -32.51 7.11 6.39
C ASN A 295 -31.16 7.60 5.84
N THR A 296 -30.11 7.56 6.67
CA THR A 296 -28.75 7.94 6.26
C THR A 296 -27.80 6.76 6.48
N ARG A 297 -26.82 6.63 5.59
CA ARG A 297 -25.68 5.73 5.71
C ARG A 297 -24.41 6.53 5.55
N VAL A 298 -23.45 6.30 6.42
CA VAL A 298 -22.17 7.01 6.44
C VAL A 298 -21.06 5.97 6.33
N LEU A 299 -20.09 6.20 5.43
CA LEU A 299 -18.86 5.43 5.45
C LEU A 299 -17.99 5.93 6.62
N ARG A 300 -18.08 5.22 7.74
CA ARG A 300 -17.46 5.60 9.03
C ARG A 300 -15.97 5.27 9.10
N GLY A 301 -15.26 5.92 10.04
CA GLY A 301 -13.86 5.61 10.38
C GLY A 301 -12.84 6.31 9.49
N ILE A 302 -13.30 7.11 8.53
CA ILE A 302 -12.46 7.83 7.57
C ILE A 302 -12.24 9.28 8.03
N ASP A 303 -13.33 9.96 8.38
CA ASP A 303 -13.33 11.36 8.82
C ASP A 303 -14.05 11.51 10.18
N PRO A 304 -13.31 11.83 11.26
CA PRO A 304 -13.89 12.02 12.59
C PRO A 304 -14.91 13.16 12.71
N LEU A 305 -14.82 14.20 11.87
CA LEU A 305 -15.81 15.29 11.85
C LEU A 305 -17.15 14.76 11.33
N VAL A 306 -17.13 14.12 10.16
CA VAL A 306 -18.32 13.52 9.56
C VAL A 306 -18.91 12.46 10.49
N ASP A 307 -18.05 11.65 11.12
CA ASP A 307 -18.45 10.62 12.07
C ASP A 307 -19.21 11.18 13.28
N ARG A 308 -18.89 12.40 13.72
CA ARG A 308 -19.61 13.05 14.82
C ARG A 308 -20.83 13.86 14.35
N SER A 309 -20.80 14.38 13.13
CA SER A 309 -21.85 15.25 12.60
C SER A 309 -23.14 14.52 12.24
N VAL A 310 -23.07 13.25 11.86
CA VAL A 310 -24.25 12.42 11.57
C VAL A 310 -24.41 11.38 12.66
N LEU A 311 -25.52 11.43 13.42
CA LEU A 311 -25.79 10.44 14.47
C LEU A 311 -25.93 9.03 13.86
N ARG A 312 -25.35 8.04 14.52
CA ARG A 312 -25.46 6.63 14.10
C ARG A 312 -26.87 6.11 14.36
N TRP A 313 -27.44 5.42 13.39
CA TRP A 313 -28.69 4.70 13.60
C TRP A 313 -28.46 3.54 14.57
N THR A 314 -29.27 3.47 15.62
CA THR A 314 -29.30 2.33 16.54
C THR A 314 -30.68 1.71 16.49
N ALA A 315 -30.83 0.61 15.75
CA ALA A 315 -32.03 -0.22 15.86
C ALA A 315 -32.00 -0.93 17.22
N GLY A 316 -33.10 -0.85 17.97
CA GLY A 316 -33.27 -1.67 19.18
C GLY A 316 -33.24 -3.14 18.81
N ARG A 317 -32.08 -3.79 18.99
CA ARG A 317 -31.83 -5.23 18.85
C ARG A 317 -32.09 -5.83 17.45
N SER A 318 -31.19 -5.60 16.51
CA SER A 318 -30.85 -6.53 15.42
C SER A 318 -29.59 -6.05 14.70
N GLY A 319 -28.82 -6.97 14.12
CA GLY A 319 -27.54 -6.71 13.44
C GLY A 319 -27.62 -5.91 12.12
N ASP A 320 -28.54 -4.96 12.02
CA ASP A 320 -28.72 -4.05 10.88
C ASP A 320 -27.83 -2.81 11.03
N ASP A 321 -26.51 -3.00 11.02
CA ASP A 321 -25.59 -1.87 10.93
C ASP A 321 -25.62 -1.29 9.51
N ARG A 322 -26.37 -0.20 9.36
CA ARG A 322 -26.59 0.47 8.07
C ARG A 322 -25.32 1.04 7.46
N ASP A 323 -24.39 1.48 8.30
CA ASP A 323 -23.10 2.03 7.89
C ASP A 323 -22.18 0.90 7.40
N GLN A 324 -22.18 -0.23 8.10
CA GLN A 324 -21.43 -1.42 7.66
C GLN A 324 -21.97 -1.99 6.35
N GLN A 325 -23.30 -2.01 6.15
CA GLN A 325 -23.90 -2.41 4.87
C GLN A 325 -23.47 -1.52 3.70
N LEU A 326 -23.27 -0.20 3.93
CA LEU A 326 -22.72 0.70 2.91
C LEU A 326 -21.26 0.33 2.58
N ALA A 327 -20.41 0.13 3.58
CA ALA A 327 -19.02 -0.28 3.39
C ALA A 327 -18.90 -1.62 2.62
N GLN A 328 -19.71 -2.62 3.00
CA GLN A 328 -19.79 -3.91 2.32
C GLN A 328 -20.20 -3.74 0.85
N THR A 329 -21.26 -2.96 0.61
CA THR A 329 -21.76 -2.73 -0.75
C THR A 329 -20.73 -2.02 -1.61
N LEU A 330 -20.02 -1.01 -1.08
CA LEU A 330 -18.96 -0.32 -1.82
C LEU A 330 -17.82 -1.27 -2.22
N SER A 331 -17.33 -2.09 -1.29
CA SER A 331 -16.32 -3.11 -1.59
C SER A 331 -16.82 -4.12 -2.62
N GLU A 332 -18.07 -4.57 -2.54
CA GLU A 332 -18.63 -5.52 -3.52
C GLU A 332 -18.79 -4.93 -4.91
N LEU A 333 -19.17 -3.65 -5.02
CA LEU A 333 -19.30 -2.98 -6.31
C LEU A 333 -17.94 -2.78 -7.02
N ARG A 334 -16.82 -2.79 -6.27
CA ARG A 334 -15.45 -2.68 -6.79
C ARG A 334 -14.85 -4.02 -7.25
N LEU A 335 -15.47 -5.15 -6.93
CA LEU A 335 -14.94 -6.48 -7.28
C LEU A 335 -14.72 -6.64 -8.79
N VAL A 336 -15.70 -6.18 -9.58
CA VAL A 336 -15.70 -6.24 -11.05
C VAL A 336 -15.28 -4.90 -11.63
N LYS A 337 -14.10 -4.88 -12.26
CA LYS A 337 -13.47 -3.67 -12.78
C LYS A 337 -14.07 -3.28 -14.12
N ASP A 338 -14.36 -2.00 -14.30
CA ASP A 338 -14.71 -1.44 -15.61
C ASP A 338 -13.47 -1.17 -16.48
N ASP A 339 -13.70 -0.82 -17.75
CA ASP A 339 -12.62 -0.63 -18.73
C ASP A 339 -11.63 0.48 -18.33
N PHE A 340 -12.06 1.49 -17.56
CA PHE A 340 -11.14 2.50 -17.04
C PHE A 340 -10.22 1.91 -15.98
N GLU A 341 -10.77 1.14 -15.03
CA GLU A 341 -10.00 0.52 -13.94
C GLU A 341 -8.98 -0.46 -14.49
N ILE A 342 -9.38 -1.32 -15.43
CA ILE A 342 -8.48 -2.28 -16.08
C ILE A 342 -7.33 -1.55 -16.77
N ALA A 343 -7.60 -0.45 -17.46
CA ALA A 343 -6.55 0.33 -18.12
C ALA A 343 -5.58 0.99 -17.12
N ARG A 344 -6.06 1.45 -15.95
CA ARG A 344 -5.19 1.99 -14.89
C ARG A 344 -4.33 0.90 -14.24
N LEU A 345 -4.87 -0.30 -14.06
CA LEU A 345 -4.11 -1.46 -13.56
C LEU A 345 -3.04 -1.92 -14.58
N ASP A 346 -3.35 -1.92 -15.88
CA ASP A 346 -2.35 -2.19 -16.93
C ASP A 346 -1.19 -1.18 -16.91
N GLU A 347 -1.49 0.11 -16.68
CA GLU A 347 -0.48 1.16 -16.52
C GLU A 347 0.40 0.95 -15.28
N ALA A 348 -0.21 0.58 -14.14
CA ALA A 348 0.50 0.26 -12.90
C ALA A 348 1.42 -0.95 -13.05
N ALA A 349 0.94 -2.03 -13.69
CA ALA A 349 1.73 -3.22 -13.98
C ALA A 349 2.92 -2.89 -14.91
N ALA A 350 2.70 -2.05 -15.94
CA ALA A 350 3.76 -1.62 -16.84
C ALA A 350 4.82 -0.74 -16.13
N ALA A 351 4.42 0.14 -15.21
CA ALA A 351 5.34 0.94 -14.40
C ALA A 351 6.15 0.06 -13.44
N THR A 352 5.49 -0.91 -12.81
CA THR A 352 6.10 -1.92 -11.95
C THR A 352 7.16 -2.72 -12.71
N ALA A 353 6.86 -3.19 -13.92
CA ALA A 353 7.83 -3.91 -14.75
C ALA A 353 9.10 -3.09 -15.08
N ARG A 354 8.96 -1.78 -15.30
CA ARG A 354 10.11 -0.87 -15.45
C ARG A 354 10.91 -0.76 -14.15
N GLY A 355 10.24 -0.65 -13.01
CA GLY A 355 10.87 -0.58 -11.70
C GLY A 355 11.71 -1.81 -11.39
N PHE A 356 11.15 -3.00 -11.58
CA PHE A 356 11.87 -4.27 -11.47
C PHE A 356 13.11 -4.34 -12.38
N THR A 357 12.98 -3.87 -13.63
CA THR A 357 14.10 -3.87 -14.59
C THR A 357 15.22 -2.94 -14.14
N GLU A 358 14.90 -1.80 -13.53
CA GLU A 358 15.89 -0.92 -12.93
C GLU A 358 16.54 -1.53 -11.70
N CYS A 359 15.78 -2.17 -10.80
CA CYS A 359 16.36 -2.90 -9.68
C CYS A 359 17.34 -3.97 -10.15
N VAL A 360 17.02 -4.73 -11.20
CA VAL A 360 17.94 -5.72 -11.77
C VAL A 360 19.25 -5.11 -12.24
N ALA A 361 19.20 -3.96 -12.93
CA ALA A 361 20.41 -3.25 -13.35
C ALA A 361 21.27 -2.80 -12.15
N GLU A 362 20.65 -2.55 -11.00
CA GLU A 362 21.30 -2.02 -9.79
C GLU A 362 21.80 -3.10 -8.81
N ILE A 363 21.48 -4.39 -9.02
CA ILE A 363 21.89 -5.48 -8.10
C ILE A 363 23.40 -5.51 -7.85
N GLY A 364 24.22 -5.38 -8.89
CA GLY A 364 25.69 -5.41 -8.73
C GLY A 364 26.24 -4.26 -7.91
N HIS A 365 25.61 -3.07 -7.97
CA HIS A 365 25.97 -1.97 -7.08
C HIS A 365 25.56 -2.27 -5.63
N ALA A 366 24.35 -2.81 -5.44
CA ALA A 366 23.80 -3.13 -4.13
C ALA A 366 24.66 -4.14 -3.34
N ILE A 367 25.37 -5.06 -4.02
CA ILE A 367 26.29 -6.03 -3.40
C ILE A 367 27.40 -5.35 -2.59
N GLY A 368 27.87 -4.17 -3.03
CA GLY A 368 28.95 -3.44 -2.37
C GLY A 368 28.50 -2.61 -1.15
N LEU A 369 27.18 -2.53 -0.91
CA LEU A 369 26.61 -1.67 0.11
C LEU A 369 26.24 -2.45 1.38
N PRO A 370 26.41 -1.86 2.58
CA PRO A 370 26.03 -2.52 3.83
C PRO A 370 24.51 -2.77 3.93
N ASN A 371 23.70 -1.87 3.36
CA ASN A 371 22.24 -1.96 3.30
C ASN A 371 21.78 -2.03 1.83
N GLY A 372 22.28 -3.02 1.09
CA GLY A 372 22.00 -3.17 -0.33
C GLY A 372 20.50 -3.34 -0.64
N GLU A 373 19.72 -3.93 0.27
CA GLU A 373 18.27 -4.05 0.12
C GLU A 373 17.60 -2.66 -0.04
N ARG A 374 17.91 -1.69 0.85
CA ARG A 374 17.43 -0.30 0.72
C ARG A 374 17.83 0.40 -0.57
N TRP A 375 18.97 0.02 -1.17
CA TRP A 375 19.36 0.58 -2.48
C TRP A 375 18.38 0.14 -3.57
N LEU A 376 18.00 -1.14 -3.58
CA LEU A 376 17.03 -1.68 -4.52
C LEU A 376 15.62 -1.15 -4.24
N GLU A 377 15.22 -1.06 -2.96
CA GLU A 377 13.98 -0.43 -2.52
C GLU A 377 13.89 1.02 -3.06
N GLY A 378 14.91 1.84 -2.79
CA GLY A 378 14.97 3.23 -3.26
C GLY A 378 15.02 3.36 -4.78
N THR A 379 15.61 2.38 -5.48
CA THR A 379 15.60 2.30 -6.95
C THR A 379 14.18 2.13 -7.47
N PHE A 380 13.41 1.20 -6.89
CA PHE A 380 12.00 1.01 -7.24
C PHE A 380 11.17 2.23 -6.88
N TRP A 381 11.36 2.78 -5.68
CA TRP A 381 10.63 3.94 -5.18
C TRP A 381 10.79 5.16 -6.09
N ARG A 382 12.00 5.38 -6.63
CA ARG A 382 12.25 6.42 -7.65
C ARG A 382 11.35 6.24 -8.87
N ARG A 383 11.21 5.00 -9.38
CA ARG A 383 10.31 4.71 -10.50
C ARG A 383 8.85 4.95 -10.12
N ALA A 384 8.43 4.48 -8.95
CA ALA A 384 7.07 4.66 -8.44
C ALA A 384 6.67 6.15 -8.36
N ARG A 385 7.56 7.00 -7.84
CA ARG A 385 7.35 8.46 -7.73
C ARG A 385 7.35 9.20 -9.08
N VAL A 386 8.05 8.69 -10.09
CA VAL A 386 8.14 9.32 -11.42
C VAL A 386 6.93 8.96 -12.28
N ASP A 387 6.55 7.68 -12.27
CA ASP A 387 5.50 7.17 -13.16
C ASP A 387 4.10 7.22 -12.53
N GLY A 388 4.02 7.14 -11.20
CA GLY A 388 2.78 7.09 -10.43
C GLY A 388 2.73 8.13 -9.31
N ASN A 389 2.00 7.81 -8.25
CA ASN A 389 1.95 8.59 -7.02
C ASN A 389 3.01 8.11 -6.04
N ASP A 390 3.01 6.81 -5.71
CA ASP A 390 3.90 6.19 -4.74
C ASP A 390 4.00 4.68 -4.99
N VAL A 391 4.63 3.94 -4.09
CA VAL A 391 4.46 2.47 -4.01
C VAL A 391 3.06 2.14 -3.47
N GLY A 392 2.44 1.07 -3.96
CA GLY A 392 1.12 0.64 -3.49
C GLY A 392 1.09 0.09 -2.07
N TYR A 393 2.24 -0.39 -1.61
CA TYR A 393 2.47 -0.95 -0.28
C TYR A 393 3.96 -0.86 0.04
N GLY A 394 4.33 -1.10 1.30
CA GLY A 394 5.75 -1.14 1.68
C GLY A 394 6.45 -2.23 0.90
N SER A 395 7.38 -1.84 0.03
CA SER A 395 8.21 -2.76 -0.74
C SER A 395 8.87 -3.79 0.18
N ILE A 396 8.98 -5.02 -0.31
CA ILE A 396 9.74 -6.09 0.33
C ILE A 396 10.93 -6.40 -0.57
N VAL A 397 12.13 -6.08 -0.08
CA VAL A 397 13.39 -6.40 -0.74
C VAL A 397 14.16 -7.35 0.18
N ALA A 398 13.88 -8.64 0.06
CA ALA A 398 14.34 -9.64 1.01
C ALA A 398 15.42 -10.55 0.40
N CYS A 399 16.67 -10.38 0.83
CA CYS A 399 17.82 -11.15 0.36
C CYS A 399 18.20 -12.30 1.30
N GLY A 400 18.54 -13.45 0.72
CA GLY A 400 18.89 -14.66 1.44
C GLY A 400 17.76 -15.09 2.39
N HIS A 401 18.11 -15.38 3.65
CA HIS A 401 17.14 -15.82 4.65
C HIS A 401 16.07 -14.77 4.99
N HIS A 402 16.25 -13.48 4.68
CA HIS A 402 15.19 -12.48 4.88
C HIS A 402 13.94 -12.83 4.05
N ALA A 403 14.10 -13.49 2.90
CA ALA A 403 12.98 -13.94 2.06
C ALA A 403 12.05 -14.94 2.77
N THR A 404 12.47 -15.51 3.90
CA THR A 404 11.65 -16.40 4.74
C THR A 404 10.75 -15.64 5.73
N THR A 405 10.88 -14.32 5.81
CA THR A 405 9.98 -13.42 6.54
C THR A 405 9.02 -12.76 5.56
N LEU A 406 7.72 -13.09 5.65
CA LEU A 406 6.73 -12.75 4.61
C LEU A 406 6.62 -11.24 4.32
N HIS A 407 6.65 -10.40 5.37
CA HIS A 407 6.59 -8.94 5.26
C HIS A 407 7.90 -8.29 5.76
N TRP A 408 9.03 -8.68 5.18
CA TRP A 408 10.31 -8.03 5.41
C TRP A 408 10.32 -6.65 4.73
N VAL A 409 9.81 -5.62 5.42
CA VAL A 409 9.73 -4.23 4.91
C VAL A 409 10.78 -3.31 5.54
N ARG A 410 11.67 -3.86 6.36
CA ARG A 410 12.78 -3.09 6.95
C ARG A 410 13.88 -2.82 5.94
N ASP A 411 14.03 -3.77 5.01
CA ASP A 411 14.96 -3.77 3.88
C ASP A 411 16.38 -3.36 4.27
N ASP A 412 16.82 -3.69 5.48
CA ASP A 412 18.10 -3.24 6.02
C ASP A 412 19.23 -4.27 5.91
N GLY A 413 18.99 -5.32 5.13
CA GLY A 413 19.96 -6.37 4.85
C GLY A 413 20.98 -6.03 3.76
N PRO A 414 22.10 -6.77 3.75
CA PRO A 414 23.04 -6.76 2.64
C PRO A 414 22.58 -7.67 1.50
N VAL A 415 23.00 -7.33 0.28
CA VAL A 415 22.80 -8.17 -0.92
C VAL A 415 24.06 -9.01 -1.13
N ARG A 416 23.99 -10.34 -1.05
CA ARG A 416 25.19 -11.21 -1.14
C ARG A 416 25.19 -12.08 -2.40
N PRO A 417 26.34 -12.18 -3.11
CA PRO A 417 26.49 -13.14 -4.19
C PRO A 417 26.23 -14.57 -3.70
N GLY A 418 25.50 -15.34 -4.51
CA GLY A 418 25.15 -16.74 -4.22
C GLY A 418 23.83 -16.91 -3.45
N GLU A 419 23.22 -15.83 -2.97
CA GLU A 419 21.88 -15.84 -2.38
C GLU A 419 20.80 -15.47 -3.42
N LEU A 420 19.53 -15.65 -3.04
CA LEU A 420 18.38 -15.15 -3.79
C LEU A 420 17.94 -13.79 -3.25
N ALA A 421 17.33 -12.97 -4.10
CA ALA A 421 16.59 -11.77 -3.72
C ALA A 421 15.12 -11.94 -4.09
N LEU A 422 14.24 -11.95 -3.09
CA LEU A 422 12.79 -11.90 -3.28
C LEU A 422 12.38 -10.42 -3.24
N LEU A 423 11.87 -9.94 -4.37
CA LEU A 423 11.42 -8.57 -4.54
C LEU A 423 9.91 -8.60 -4.75
N ASP A 424 9.15 -8.02 -3.82
CA ASP A 424 7.69 -7.90 -3.87
C ASP A 424 7.32 -6.43 -3.73
N MET A 425 6.88 -5.85 -4.86
CA MET A 425 6.72 -4.40 -5.02
C MET A 425 5.68 -4.08 -6.11
N GLY A 426 4.92 -3.00 -5.89
CA GLY A 426 3.95 -2.49 -6.84
C GLY A 426 3.94 -0.98 -6.91
N VAL A 427 3.79 -0.42 -8.12
CA VAL A 427 3.59 1.03 -8.31
C VAL A 427 2.11 1.35 -8.15
N GLU A 428 1.79 2.34 -7.30
CA GLU A 428 0.48 3.00 -7.30
C GLU A 428 0.45 4.10 -8.36
N GLY A 429 -0.41 3.94 -9.36
CA GLY A 429 -0.58 4.91 -10.43
C GLY A 429 -1.22 6.22 -9.97
N ARG A 430 -1.26 7.22 -10.85
CA ARG A 430 -1.86 8.54 -10.53
C ARG A 430 -3.33 8.45 -10.11
N SER A 431 -4.06 7.50 -10.67
CA SER A 431 -5.46 7.20 -10.31
C SER A 431 -5.60 6.20 -9.16
N LEU A 432 -4.58 6.02 -8.32
CA LEU A 432 -4.55 5.17 -7.12
C LEU A 432 -4.67 3.64 -7.33
N TYR A 433 -4.82 3.16 -8.57
CA TYR A 433 -4.74 1.72 -8.84
C TYR A 433 -3.29 1.24 -8.71
N THR A 434 -3.09 0.09 -8.07
CA THR A 434 -1.76 -0.48 -7.85
C THR A 434 -1.62 -1.86 -8.49
N ALA A 435 -0.39 -2.18 -8.90
CA ALA A 435 0.02 -3.54 -9.21
C ALA A 435 0.50 -4.25 -7.93
N ASP A 436 0.63 -5.57 -7.99
CA ASP A 436 1.20 -6.39 -6.92
C ASP A 436 2.00 -7.54 -7.53
N VAL A 437 3.33 -7.44 -7.48
CA VAL A 437 4.20 -8.37 -8.22
C VAL A 437 5.38 -8.77 -7.37
N THR A 438 5.56 -10.07 -7.24
CA THR A 438 6.75 -10.69 -6.67
C THR A 438 7.60 -11.40 -7.72
N ARG A 439 8.92 -11.15 -7.70
CA ARG A 439 9.94 -11.96 -8.39
C ARG A 439 11.05 -12.37 -7.43
N THR A 440 11.44 -13.64 -7.48
CA THR A 440 12.65 -14.13 -6.82
C THR A 440 13.78 -14.28 -7.82
N LEU A 441 14.94 -13.68 -7.55
CA LEU A 441 16.05 -13.53 -8.49
C LEU A 441 17.35 -14.08 -7.90
N PRO A 442 18.19 -14.80 -8.67
CA PRO A 442 19.52 -15.16 -8.23
C PRO A 442 20.43 -13.94 -8.29
N ILE A 443 21.02 -13.52 -7.16
CA ILE A 443 21.82 -12.29 -7.10
C ILE A 443 23.03 -12.33 -8.06
N THR A 444 23.56 -13.52 -8.34
CA THR A 444 24.65 -13.74 -9.32
C THR A 444 24.18 -13.80 -10.78
N GLY A 445 22.88 -13.67 -11.04
CA GLY A 445 22.27 -13.79 -12.35
C GLY A 445 22.08 -15.24 -12.84
N ARG A 446 22.39 -16.24 -12.02
CA ARG A 446 22.15 -17.67 -12.29
C ARG A 446 21.72 -18.44 -11.06
N PHE A 447 20.70 -19.27 -11.21
CA PHE A 447 20.25 -20.14 -10.12
C PHE A 447 21.29 -21.26 -9.90
N THR A 448 21.52 -21.62 -8.64
CA THR A 448 22.12 -22.92 -8.32
C THR A 448 21.10 -24.04 -8.50
N ASP A 449 21.54 -25.29 -8.63
CA ASP A 449 20.63 -26.45 -8.74
C ASP A 449 19.62 -26.51 -7.59
N LEU A 450 20.05 -26.16 -6.38
CA LEU A 450 19.19 -26.16 -5.19
C LEU A 450 18.18 -25.00 -5.19
N GLN A 451 18.61 -23.80 -5.55
CA GLN A 451 17.70 -22.66 -5.70
C GLN A 451 16.67 -22.95 -6.80
N ARG A 452 17.13 -23.54 -7.90
CA ARG A 452 16.31 -23.96 -9.04
C ARG A 452 15.27 -24.99 -8.64
N GLN A 453 15.64 -25.99 -7.84
CA GLN A 453 14.73 -27.00 -7.32
C GLN A 453 13.54 -26.39 -6.57
N VAL A 454 13.77 -25.41 -5.68
CA VAL A 454 12.69 -24.72 -4.96
C VAL A 454 11.89 -23.82 -5.89
N TYR A 455 12.58 -23.07 -6.76
CA TYR A 455 11.96 -22.15 -7.69
C TYR A 455 11.00 -22.84 -8.66
N ASP A 456 11.39 -23.98 -9.23
CA ASP A 456 10.56 -24.73 -10.18
C ASP A 456 9.28 -25.28 -9.53
N VAL A 457 9.29 -25.60 -8.24
CA VAL A 457 8.06 -25.98 -7.51
C VAL A 457 7.12 -24.79 -7.40
N VAL A 458 7.63 -23.62 -6.99
CA VAL A 458 6.81 -22.42 -6.84
C VAL A 458 6.26 -21.96 -8.20
N LEU A 459 7.07 -22.00 -9.26
CA LEU A 459 6.61 -21.68 -10.62
C LEU A 459 5.50 -22.63 -11.09
N ARG A 460 5.65 -23.95 -10.88
CA ARG A 460 4.59 -24.91 -11.22
C ARG A 460 3.32 -24.68 -10.39
N ALA A 461 3.46 -24.35 -9.10
CA ALA A 461 2.33 -24.02 -8.25
C ALA A 461 1.61 -22.77 -8.73
N GLN A 462 2.36 -21.74 -9.12
CA GLN A 462 1.81 -20.50 -9.67
C GLN A 462 1.07 -20.77 -10.97
N GLN A 463 1.68 -21.51 -11.89
CA GLN A 463 1.07 -21.85 -13.17
C GLN A 463 -0.22 -22.66 -12.98
N ALA A 464 -0.25 -23.62 -12.05
CA ALA A 464 -1.46 -24.36 -11.72
C ALA A 464 -2.56 -23.47 -11.10
N GLY A 465 -2.16 -22.49 -10.27
CA GLY A 465 -3.07 -21.49 -9.72
C GLY A 465 -3.69 -20.60 -10.81
N ILE A 466 -2.87 -20.07 -11.72
CA ILE A 466 -3.31 -19.23 -12.83
C ILE A 466 -4.25 -20.01 -13.77
N GLU A 467 -3.95 -21.26 -14.09
CA GLU A 467 -4.80 -22.11 -14.94
C GLU A 467 -6.18 -22.41 -14.32
N ALA A 468 -6.30 -22.32 -13.00
CA ALA A 468 -7.58 -22.46 -12.30
C ALA A 468 -8.42 -21.17 -12.31
N VAL A 469 -7.83 -20.02 -12.64
CA VAL A 469 -8.55 -18.74 -12.76
C VAL A 469 -9.40 -18.72 -14.03
N ARG A 470 -10.72 -18.75 -13.89
CA ARG A 470 -11.65 -18.61 -15.01
C ARG A 470 -13.05 -18.21 -14.52
N PRO A 471 -13.91 -17.65 -15.38
CA PRO A 471 -15.29 -17.39 -15.02
C PRO A 471 -15.99 -18.63 -14.48
N GLY A 472 -16.74 -18.46 -13.39
CA GLY A 472 -17.48 -19.53 -12.74
C GLY A 472 -16.65 -20.45 -11.83
N ALA A 473 -15.32 -20.33 -11.79
CA ALA A 473 -14.50 -21.04 -10.80
C ALA A 473 -14.67 -20.43 -9.41
N SER A 474 -14.45 -21.21 -8.35
CA SER A 474 -14.43 -20.67 -6.98
C SER A 474 -13.20 -19.79 -6.79
N PHE A 475 -13.33 -18.70 -6.02
CA PHE A 475 -12.19 -17.87 -5.64
C PHE A 475 -11.03 -18.66 -4.99
N LEU A 476 -11.34 -19.78 -4.30
CA LEU A 476 -10.32 -20.63 -3.67
C LEU A 476 -9.68 -21.68 -4.61
N ASP A 477 -10.15 -21.82 -5.85
CA ASP A 477 -9.61 -22.83 -6.77
C ASP A 477 -8.13 -22.59 -7.13
N PRO A 478 -7.65 -21.35 -7.38
CA PRO A 478 -6.22 -21.07 -7.54
C PRO A 478 -5.39 -21.53 -6.34
N HIS A 479 -5.86 -21.25 -5.12
CA HIS A 479 -5.19 -21.69 -3.90
C HIS A 479 -5.12 -23.22 -3.79
N ARG A 480 -6.25 -23.91 -3.99
CA ARG A 480 -6.29 -25.38 -3.98
C ARG A 480 -5.38 -25.99 -5.05
N ALA A 481 -5.30 -25.38 -6.23
CA ALA A 481 -4.42 -25.84 -7.30
C ALA A 481 -2.93 -25.69 -6.94
N ALA A 482 -2.53 -24.52 -6.43
CA ALA A 482 -1.16 -24.27 -6.00
C ALA A 482 -0.75 -25.17 -4.82
N MET A 483 -1.61 -25.29 -3.80
CA MET A 483 -1.32 -26.12 -2.62
C MET A 483 -1.14 -27.59 -2.97
N ARG A 484 -1.88 -28.12 -3.97
CA ARG A 484 -1.66 -29.49 -4.46
C ARG A 484 -0.23 -29.71 -4.96
N VAL A 485 0.28 -28.77 -5.78
CA VAL A 485 1.64 -28.86 -6.30
C VAL A 485 2.68 -28.78 -5.17
N ILE A 486 2.50 -27.83 -4.25
CA ILE A 486 3.41 -27.64 -3.12
C ILE A 486 3.42 -28.87 -2.21
N ALA A 487 2.25 -29.37 -1.80
CA ALA A 487 2.16 -30.52 -0.92
C ALA A 487 2.76 -31.77 -1.54
N THR A 488 2.54 -32.03 -2.84
CA THR A 488 3.19 -33.14 -3.55
C THR A 488 4.71 -33.00 -3.56
N ALA A 489 5.24 -31.81 -3.88
CA ALA A 489 6.69 -31.61 -3.91
C ALA A 489 7.34 -31.78 -2.51
N LEU A 490 6.68 -31.28 -1.46
CA LEU A 490 7.15 -31.45 -0.07
C LEU A 490 7.13 -32.92 0.36
N ASP A 491 6.12 -33.69 -0.07
CA ASP A 491 6.06 -35.14 0.15
C ASP A 491 7.20 -35.88 -0.57
N ASP A 492 7.44 -35.55 -1.84
CA ASP A 492 8.55 -36.10 -2.63
C ASP A 492 9.93 -35.82 -1.99
N TRP A 493 10.07 -34.71 -1.26
CA TRP A 493 11.27 -34.36 -0.49
C TRP A 493 11.30 -34.97 0.91
N GLY A 494 10.30 -35.74 1.30
CA GLY A 494 10.20 -36.37 2.62
C GLY A 494 9.88 -35.40 3.76
N LEU A 495 9.33 -34.21 3.46
CA LEU A 495 9.01 -33.18 4.45
C LEU A 495 7.59 -33.31 5.04
N LEU A 496 6.78 -34.25 4.56
CA LEU A 496 5.43 -34.50 5.04
C LEU A 496 5.29 -35.91 5.63
N ALA A 497 5.20 -36.01 6.96
CA ALA A 497 5.17 -37.30 7.67
C ALA A 497 3.99 -38.23 7.29
N ASN A 498 2.87 -37.67 6.83
CA ASN A 498 1.64 -38.41 6.48
C ASN A 498 1.31 -38.36 4.97
N GLY A 499 2.24 -37.85 4.16
CA GLY A 499 2.06 -37.68 2.72
C GLY A 499 1.24 -36.48 2.31
N ALA A 500 1.29 -36.15 1.02
CA ALA A 500 0.59 -35.01 0.43
C ALA A 500 -0.94 -35.09 0.61
N GLN A 501 -1.52 -36.28 0.45
CA GLN A 501 -2.97 -36.46 0.51
C GLN A 501 -3.55 -36.15 1.89
N ALA A 502 -2.88 -36.58 2.97
CA ALA A 502 -3.30 -36.24 4.33
C ALA A 502 -3.16 -34.73 4.58
N SER A 503 -2.06 -34.15 4.11
CA SER A 503 -1.78 -32.70 4.20
C SER A 503 -2.83 -31.83 3.51
N LEU A 504 -3.44 -32.32 2.44
CA LEU A 504 -4.46 -31.63 1.65
C LEU A 504 -5.90 -31.93 2.08
N SER A 505 -6.11 -32.62 3.21
CA SER A 505 -7.45 -32.94 3.73
C SER A 505 -8.33 -31.68 3.85
N GLU A 506 -9.56 -31.77 3.37
CA GLU A 506 -10.58 -30.73 3.57
C GLU A 506 -11.13 -30.70 5.00
N ASP A 507 -11.03 -31.82 5.74
CA ASP A 507 -11.26 -31.84 7.17
C ASP A 507 -10.00 -31.32 7.90
N PRO A 508 -10.03 -30.12 8.50
CA PRO A 508 -8.89 -29.54 9.21
C PRO A 508 -8.53 -30.30 10.49
N HIS A 509 -9.40 -31.20 10.97
CA HIS A 509 -9.15 -32.03 12.15
C HIS A 509 -8.63 -33.43 11.81
N ALA A 510 -8.53 -33.79 10.53
CA ALA A 510 -7.97 -35.07 10.12
C ALA A 510 -6.46 -35.16 10.47
N PRO A 511 -5.94 -36.35 10.85
CA PRO A 511 -4.52 -36.53 11.13
C PRO A 511 -3.64 -36.12 9.95
N GLY A 512 -2.72 -35.18 10.19
CA GLY A 512 -1.81 -34.67 9.16
C GLY A 512 -2.39 -33.57 8.27
N ALA A 513 -3.62 -33.09 8.50
CA ALA A 513 -4.20 -31.99 7.74
C ALA A 513 -3.36 -30.69 7.87
N GLY A 514 -3.13 -30.02 6.74
CA GLY A 514 -2.49 -28.70 6.69
C GLY A 514 -0.99 -28.68 6.96
N LEU A 515 -0.29 -29.83 7.05
CA LEU A 515 1.15 -29.85 7.40
C LEU A 515 2.04 -29.09 6.40
N HIS A 516 1.67 -29.03 5.13
CA HIS A 516 2.38 -28.24 4.10
C HIS A 516 2.46 -26.75 4.46
N ARG A 517 1.50 -26.25 5.26
CA ARG A 517 1.42 -24.84 5.65
C ARG A 517 2.59 -24.39 6.50
N ARG A 518 3.36 -25.30 7.12
CA ARG A 518 4.62 -24.96 7.78
C ARG A 518 5.57 -24.19 6.86
N TYR A 519 5.54 -24.47 5.56
CA TYR A 519 6.44 -23.89 4.55
C TYR A 519 5.74 -22.88 3.63
N THR A 520 4.42 -22.68 3.77
CA THR A 520 3.62 -21.75 2.98
C THR A 520 2.37 -21.33 3.78
N LEU A 521 2.40 -20.15 4.42
CA LEU A 521 1.39 -19.74 5.40
C LEU A 521 0.28 -18.84 4.84
N HIS A 522 0.52 -18.21 3.68
CA HIS A 522 -0.37 -17.20 3.12
C HIS A 522 -1.34 -17.80 2.08
N SER A 523 -2.39 -17.03 1.78
CA SER A 523 -3.28 -17.33 0.66
C SER A 523 -2.52 -17.22 -0.65
N THR A 524 -3.00 -17.89 -1.69
CA THR A 524 -2.43 -17.77 -3.04
C THR A 524 -3.00 -16.58 -3.81
N SER A 525 -4.11 -16.01 -3.36
CA SER A 525 -4.80 -14.94 -4.07
C SER A 525 -5.52 -14.00 -3.10
N HIS A 526 -5.57 -12.72 -3.48
CA HIS A 526 -6.50 -11.70 -3.04
C HIS A 526 -6.93 -10.82 -4.23
N MET A 527 -8.04 -10.10 -4.10
CA MET A 527 -8.45 -9.10 -5.09
C MET A 527 -7.46 -7.94 -5.11
N LEU A 528 -7.30 -7.33 -6.28
CA LEU A 528 -6.41 -6.20 -6.52
C LEU A 528 -7.14 -5.08 -7.25
N GLY A 529 -6.83 -3.82 -6.90
CA GLY A 529 -7.45 -2.64 -7.52
C GLY A 529 -6.89 -1.34 -6.96
N LEU A 530 -7.79 -0.51 -6.40
CA LEU A 530 -7.40 0.72 -5.71
C LEU A 530 -6.65 0.45 -4.39
N ASP A 531 -6.82 -0.71 -3.79
CA ASP A 531 -6.04 -1.15 -2.64
C ASP A 531 -5.31 -2.44 -3.04
N VAL A 532 -4.11 -2.68 -2.49
CA VAL A 532 -3.33 -3.91 -2.77
C VAL A 532 -4.14 -5.16 -2.40
N HIS A 533 -4.67 -5.18 -1.16
CA HIS A 533 -5.67 -6.13 -0.71
C HIS A 533 -7.06 -5.50 -0.88
N ASP A 534 -7.57 -5.53 -2.11
CA ASP A 534 -8.80 -4.86 -2.50
C ASP A 534 -10.05 -5.52 -1.88
N CYS A 535 -11.12 -4.73 -1.77
CA CYS A 535 -12.46 -5.19 -1.41
C CYS A 535 -12.54 -5.87 -0.03
N ALA A 536 -11.69 -5.47 0.92
CA ALA A 536 -11.56 -6.09 2.24
C ALA A 536 -12.85 -6.08 3.09
N GLN A 537 -13.83 -5.23 2.78
CA GLN A 537 -15.13 -5.21 3.46
C GLN A 537 -16.20 -6.02 2.73
N ALA A 538 -15.92 -6.59 1.55
CA ALA A 538 -16.88 -7.41 0.83
C ALA A 538 -17.27 -8.63 1.68
N ARG A 539 -18.54 -9.01 1.64
CA ARG A 539 -19.00 -10.21 2.35
C ARG A 539 -18.40 -11.46 1.70
N ASP A 540 -18.10 -12.48 2.49
CA ASP A 540 -17.58 -13.75 1.98
C ASP A 540 -18.48 -14.33 0.88
N THR A 541 -19.81 -14.21 1.02
CA THR A 541 -20.79 -14.68 0.02
C THR A 541 -20.71 -13.97 -1.34
N ALA A 542 -20.11 -12.78 -1.40
CA ALA A 542 -19.86 -12.03 -2.63
C ALA A 542 -18.39 -12.09 -3.07
N TYR A 543 -17.50 -12.55 -2.19
CA TYR A 543 -16.06 -12.59 -2.41
C TYR A 543 -15.51 -14.01 -2.26
N ARG A 544 -15.09 -14.40 -1.05
CA ARG A 544 -14.37 -15.66 -0.80
C ARG A 544 -15.14 -16.92 -1.21
N ASP A 545 -16.45 -16.92 -1.02
CA ASP A 545 -17.35 -18.04 -1.31
C ASP A 545 -18.05 -17.89 -2.66
N ALA A 546 -17.79 -16.79 -3.38
CA ALA A 546 -18.38 -16.52 -4.67
C ALA A 546 -17.57 -17.12 -5.83
N ALA A 547 -18.23 -17.22 -6.98
CA ALA A 547 -17.59 -17.56 -8.22
C ALA A 547 -16.90 -16.33 -8.84
N LEU A 548 -15.77 -16.56 -9.52
CA LEU A 548 -15.07 -15.53 -10.26
C LEU A 548 -15.90 -15.06 -11.46
N GLU A 549 -15.92 -13.75 -11.69
CA GLU A 549 -16.62 -13.12 -12.81
C GLU A 549 -15.64 -12.37 -13.74
N PRO A 550 -15.93 -12.28 -15.06
CA PRO A 550 -15.14 -11.46 -15.96
C PRO A 550 -15.04 -10.00 -15.47
N GLY A 551 -13.84 -9.44 -15.48
CA GLY A 551 -13.55 -8.11 -14.93
C GLY A 551 -13.01 -8.13 -13.50
N MET A 552 -13.07 -9.25 -12.78
CA MET A 552 -12.33 -9.37 -11.52
C MET A 552 -10.82 -9.41 -11.78
N VAL A 553 -10.04 -8.78 -10.90
CA VAL A 553 -8.57 -8.80 -10.92
C VAL A 553 -8.09 -9.28 -9.56
N LEU A 554 -7.22 -10.30 -9.56
CA LEU A 554 -6.67 -10.96 -8.37
C LEU A 554 -5.21 -11.35 -8.58
N THR A 555 -4.46 -11.48 -7.49
CA THR A 555 -3.09 -12.00 -7.51
C THR A 555 -3.06 -13.53 -7.57
N VAL A 556 -1.97 -14.10 -8.10
CA VAL A 556 -1.62 -15.52 -7.94
C VAL A 556 -0.17 -15.64 -7.50
N GLU A 557 0.02 -15.86 -6.20
CA GLU A 557 1.27 -15.63 -5.47
C GLU A 557 1.73 -16.79 -4.56
N PRO A 558 1.82 -18.05 -5.01
CA PRO A 558 2.34 -19.09 -4.15
C PRO A 558 3.81 -18.84 -3.76
N GLY A 559 4.21 -19.35 -2.60
CA GLY A 559 5.59 -19.31 -2.15
C GLY A 559 5.97 -20.47 -1.22
N LEU A 560 7.27 -20.72 -1.12
CA LEU A 560 7.91 -21.67 -0.22
C LEU A 560 8.97 -20.95 0.63
N TYR A 561 8.94 -21.17 1.94
CA TYR A 561 9.79 -20.48 2.90
C TYR A 561 10.35 -21.49 3.91
N PHE A 562 11.67 -21.69 3.87
CA PHE A 562 12.36 -22.60 4.76
C PHE A 562 13.12 -21.82 5.82
N GLN A 563 12.58 -21.74 7.04
CA GLN A 563 13.21 -20.95 8.12
C GLN A 563 14.65 -21.43 8.41
N PRO A 564 15.60 -20.50 8.64
CA PRO A 564 17.01 -20.85 8.82
C PRO A 564 17.28 -21.75 10.04
N ASP A 565 16.42 -21.66 11.06
CA ASP A 565 16.49 -22.39 12.32
C ASP A 565 15.53 -23.60 12.39
N ASP A 566 14.83 -23.92 11.30
CA ASP A 566 13.95 -25.08 11.24
C ASP A 566 14.73 -26.40 11.09
N LEU A 567 14.94 -27.07 12.22
CA LEU A 567 15.64 -28.36 12.26
C LEU A 567 14.89 -29.52 11.60
N THR A 568 13.61 -29.34 11.25
CA THR A 568 12.83 -30.34 10.49
C THR A 568 13.11 -30.27 8.98
N VAL A 569 13.77 -29.20 8.52
CA VAL A 569 14.18 -28.99 7.14
C VAL A 569 15.65 -29.43 6.95
N PRO A 570 16.01 -30.09 5.83
CA PRO A 570 17.40 -30.36 5.47
C PRO A 570 18.27 -29.11 5.53
N PRO A 571 19.49 -29.15 6.11
CA PRO A 571 20.35 -27.99 6.29
C PRO A 571 20.57 -27.13 5.04
N GLU A 572 20.61 -27.75 3.87
CA GLU A 572 20.81 -27.10 2.58
C GLU A 572 19.64 -26.23 2.12
N LEU A 573 18.40 -26.56 2.49
CA LEU A 573 17.19 -25.79 2.12
C LEU A 573 16.94 -24.59 3.06
N ARG A 574 17.53 -24.60 4.26
CA ARG A 574 17.30 -23.59 5.29
C ARG A 574 17.75 -22.21 4.82
N GLY A 575 16.90 -21.21 5.03
CA GLY A 575 17.10 -19.83 4.59
C GLY A 575 16.70 -19.57 3.13
N ILE A 576 16.17 -20.56 2.39
CA ILE A 576 15.64 -20.32 1.04
C ILE A 576 14.16 -19.90 1.15
N GLY A 577 13.86 -18.71 0.64
CA GLY A 577 12.51 -18.22 0.41
C GLY A 577 12.30 -17.91 -1.06
N VAL A 578 11.19 -18.40 -1.64
CA VAL A 578 10.80 -18.10 -3.02
C VAL A 578 9.31 -17.81 -3.07
N ARG A 579 8.95 -16.68 -3.68
CA ARG A 579 7.58 -16.35 -4.11
C ARG A 579 7.61 -15.86 -5.55
N ILE A 580 6.58 -16.20 -6.30
CA ILE A 580 6.37 -15.74 -7.68
C ILE A 580 4.91 -15.35 -7.80
N GLU A 581 4.65 -14.11 -8.20
CA GLU A 581 3.32 -13.52 -8.17
C GLU A 581 2.99 -12.75 -9.44
N ASP A 582 1.74 -12.81 -9.86
CA ASP A 582 1.23 -12.02 -10.97
C ASP A 582 -0.18 -11.51 -10.74
N ASP A 583 -0.45 -10.37 -11.37
CA ASP A 583 -1.76 -9.75 -11.47
C ASP A 583 -2.57 -10.43 -12.59
N ILE A 584 -3.68 -11.08 -12.24
CA ILE A 584 -4.50 -11.84 -13.19
C ILE A 584 -5.87 -11.18 -13.35
N LEU A 585 -6.20 -10.82 -14.58
CA LEU A 585 -7.56 -10.40 -14.97
C LEU A 585 -8.38 -11.63 -15.39
N VAL A 586 -9.53 -11.83 -14.77
CA VAL A 586 -10.55 -12.79 -15.24
C VAL A 586 -11.19 -12.22 -16.51
N THR A 587 -11.08 -12.94 -17.61
CA THR A 587 -11.68 -12.57 -18.91
C THR A 587 -12.93 -13.41 -19.17
N ARG A 588 -13.67 -13.15 -20.25
CA ARG A 588 -14.88 -13.93 -20.58
C ARG A 588 -14.63 -15.42 -20.82
N ASP A 589 -13.44 -15.77 -21.30
CA ASP A 589 -13.11 -17.13 -21.74
C ASP A 589 -11.94 -17.75 -20.95
N GLY A 590 -11.48 -17.08 -19.88
CA GLY A 590 -10.33 -17.54 -19.08
C GLY A 590 -9.69 -16.39 -18.30
N TRP A 591 -8.40 -16.17 -18.50
CA TRP A 591 -7.61 -15.20 -17.76
C TRP A 591 -6.60 -14.46 -18.66
N ARG A 592 -6.13 -13.30 -18.21
CA ARG A 592 -5.03 -12.53 -18.79
C ARG A 592 -4.07 -12.14 -17.68
N ASN A 593 -2.79 -12.50 -17.82
CA ASN A 593 -1.74 -12.04 -16.93
C ASN A 593 -1.35 -10.60 -17.33
N MET A 594 -1.58 -9.64 -16.43
CA MET A 594 -1.32 -8.20 -16.64
C MET A 594 0.16 -7.85 -16.41
N SER A 595 0.86 -8.61 -15.56
CA SER A 595 2.29 -8.48 -15.25
C SER A 595 3.20 -9.36 -16.12
N ALA A 596 2.68 -9.91 -17.23
CA ALA A 596 3.40 -10.84 -18.13
C ALA A 596 4.68 -10.27 -18.78
N ALA A 597 4.89 -8.95 -18.70
CA ALA A 597 6.12 -8.30 -19.14
C ALA A 597 7.34 -8.68 -18.28
N LEU A 598 7.13 -9.13 -17.03
CA LEU A 598 8.19 -9.61 -16.15
C LEU A 598 8.37 -11.12 -16.26
N PRO A 599 9.59 -11.60 -16.53
CA PRO A 599 9.87 -13.03 -16.74
C PRO A 599 9.65 -13.84 -15.47
N ARG A 600 9.31 -15.11 -15.64
CA ARG A 600 9.00 -16.06 -14.54
C ARG A 600 9.63 -17.43 -14.72
N SER A 601 9.89 -17.84 -15.97
CA SER A 601 10.69 -19.05 -16.17
C SER A 601 12.12 -18.74 -15.71
N PRO A 602 12.83 -19.69 -15.08
CA PRO A 602 14.20 -19.48 -14.64
C PRO A 602 15.11 -19.05 -15.79
N GLU A 603 14.94 -19.65 -16.97
CA GLU A 603 15.70 -19.30 -18.17
C GLU A 603 15.43 -17.85 -18.59
N ASP A 604 14.17 -17.41 -18.60
CA ASP A 604 13.84 -16.03 -18.97
C ASP A 604 14.32 -15.02 -17.92
N VAL A 605 14.30 -15.40 -16.63
CA VAL A 605 14.85 -14.58 -15.54
C VAL A 605 16.36 -14.42 -15.72
N GLU A 606 17.12 -15.50 -15.90
CA GLU A 606 18.56 -15.43 -16.16
C GLU A 606 18.88 -14.61 -17.43
N ASN A 607 18.10 -14.80 -18.51
CA ASN A 607 18.26 -14.04 -19.74
C ASN A 607 17.90 -12.56 -19.59
N TRP A 608 16.93 -12.22 -18.73
CA TRP A 608 16.56 -10.84 -18.45
C TRP A 608 17.64 -10.14 -17.62
N MET A 609 18.15 -10.79 -16.58
CA MET A 609 19.25 -10.29 -15.76
C MET A 609 20.53 -10.14 -16.58
N GLY A 610 20.86 -11.11 -17.43
CA GLY A 610 22.03 -11.05 -18.30
C GLY A 610 21.99 -9.95 -19.37
N ARG A 611 20.79 -9.46 -19.75
CA ARG A 611 20.62 -8.32 -20.67
C ARG A 611 20.77 -6.96 -20.00
N HIS A 612 20.71 -6.91 -18.67
CA HIS A 612 20.84 -5.70 -17.86
C HIS A 612 22.00 -5.88 -16.87
N PRO A 613 23.23 -6.13 -17.37
CA PRO A 613 24.36 -6.34 -16.49
C PRO A 613 24.58 -5.09 -15.63
N SER A 614 24.85 -5.31 -14.35
CA SER A 614 25.21 -4.24 -13.44
C SER A 614 26.49 -3.57 -13.91
N ASN A 615 26.45 -2.24 -14.02
CA ASN A 615 27.59 -1.42 -14.43
C ASN A 615 28.69 -1.36 -13.38
#